data_AF-A0A7K0Y525-F1
#
_entry.id   AF-A0A7K0Y525-F1
#
_cell.length_a   1.000
_cell.length_b   1.000
_cell.length_c   1.000
_cell.angle_alpha   90.00
_cell.angle_beta   90.00
_cell.angle_gamma   90.00
#
_symmetry.space_group_name_H-M   'P 1'
#
loop_
_entity.id
_entity.type
_entity.pdbx_description
1 polymer ?
#
loop_
_entity_poly.entity_id
_entity_poly.type
_entity_poly.pdbx_seq_one_letter_code
_entity_poly.pdbx_strand_id
1 'polypeptide(L)'
;MITVIKSKFHDSGKEGDFSWMITQPHHQGTLFLFNDNEGEFYAHVNGGTHTCAAGGGNAAIRRYQCQPSPQAIGIPTGTYDSGIHHKGYSCLDEHVMKVLADAFQQIESLLATGRFTSLAFSWNDETKLGGYIFKTAQPVRDYIVDQIFLTAEKF
;
A
#
# COMPACT_ATOMS: atom_id res chain seq x y z
N MET A 1 15.11 -12.15 -3.72
CA MET A 1 14.87 -11.63 -2.36
C MET A 1 14.71 -10.12 -2.44
N ILE A 2 13.49 -9.64 -2.27
CA ILE A 2 13.14 -8.22 -2.24
C ILE A 2 13.49 -7.63 -0.87
N THR A 3 14.20 -6.50 -0.85
CA THR A 3 14.49 -5.78 0.40
C THR A 3 13.25 -5.02 0.89
N VAL A 4 12.84 -5.20 2.14
CA VAL A 4 11.71 -4.48 2.74
C VAL A 4 12.18 -3.21 3.44
N ILE A 5 11.65 -2.06 3.02
CA ILE A 5 11.92 -0.74 3.57
C ILE A 5 10.76 -0.33 4.48
N LYS A 6 11.02 -0.27 5.79
CA LYS A 6 10.11 0.26 6.81
C LYS A 6 10.17 1.79 6.81
N SER A 7 9.39 2.43 5.95
CA SER A 7 9.45 3.87 5.75
C SER A 7 8.72 4.63 6.86
N LYS A 8 9.48 5.20 7.79
CA LYS A 8 8.95 5.98 8.92
C LYS A 8 8.84 7.46 8.52
N PHE A 9 7.62 7.97 8.45
CA PHE A 9 7.38 9.38 8.15
C PHE A 9 7.78 10.27 9.33
N HIS A 10 8.60 11.29 9.05
CA HIS A 10 9.02 12.28 10.04
C HIS A 10 8.59 13.70 9.65
N ASP A 11 8.71 14.04 8.37
CA ASP A 11 8.29 15.32 7.78
C ASP A 11 8.25 15.17 6.26
N SER A 12 7.68 16.16 5.60
CA SER A 12 7.70 16.25 4.13
C SER A 12 9.11 16.47 3.57
N GLY A 13 9.32 16.01 2.32
CA GLY A 13 10.52 16.35 1.54
C GLY A 13 11.81 15.63 1.96
N LYS A 14 11.72 14.50 2.66
CA LYS A 14 12.87 13.67 3.05
C LYS A 14 12.51 12.18 3.14
N GLU A 15 13.50 11.34 3.44
CA GLU A 15 13.30 9.92 3.73
C GLU A 15 12.14 9.70 4.72
N GLY A 16 11.27 8.75 4.40
CA GLY A 16 10.00 8.55 5.11
C GLY A 16 8.77 9.10 4.39
N ASP A 17 8.92 10.18 3.60
CA ASP A 17 7.86 10.76 2.76
C ASP A 17 7.85 10.10 1.39
N PHE A 18 6.80 9.31 1.13
CA PHE A 18 6.62 8.62 -0.15
C PHE A 18 6.64 9.56 -1.36
N SER A 19 6.08 10.75 -1.23
CA SER A 19 6.03 11.71 -2.34
C SER A 19 7.43 12.17 -2.75
N TRP A 20 8.34 12.26 -1.77
CA TRP A 20 9.74 12.57 -2.00
C TRP A 20 10.52 11.33 -2.45
N MET A 21 10.40 10.22 -1.71
CA MET A 21 11.16 8.98 -1.94
C MET A 21 10.98 8.43 -3.35
N ILE A 22 9.74 8.40 -3.87
CA ILE A 22 9.46 7.82 -5.20
C ILE A 22 10.14 8.58 -6.35
N THR A 23 10.59 9.82 -6.10
CA THR A 23 11.30 10.63 -7.11
C THR A 23 12.82 10.52 -7.02
N GLN A 24 13.35 9.81 -6.01
CA GLN A 24 14.80 9.73 -5.81
C GLN A 24 15.44 8.63 -6.65
N PRO A 25 16.64 8.87 -7.23
CA PRO A 25 17.33 7.88 -8.06
C PRO A 25 17.58 6.54 -7.36
N HIS A 26 17.90 6.55 -6.06
CA HIS A 26 18.15 5.31 -5.29
C HIS A 26 16.89 4.49 -5.00
N HIS A 27 15.70 5.04 -5.27
CA HIS A 27 14.42 4.34 -5.16
C HIS A 27 13.82 3.88 -6.50
N GLN A 28 14.56 3.98 -7.61
CA GLN A 28 14.06 3.56 -8.93
C GLN A 28 13.66 2.07 -9.01
N GLY A 29 14.25 1.22 -8.17
CA GLY A 29 13.91 -0.20 -8.05
C GLY A 29 12.96 -0.52 -6.88
N THR A 30 12.32 0.48 -6.28
CA THR A 30 11.42 0.31 -5.13
C THR A 30 9.96 0.29 -5.58
N LEU A 31 9.22 -0.74 -5.21
CA LEU A 31 7.76 -0.76 -5.28
C LEU A 31 7.19 -0.12 -4.01
N PHE A 32 6.44 0.97 -4.14
CA PHE A 32 5.83 1.64 -2.99
C PHE A 32 4.41 1.14 -2.73
N LEU A 33 4.17 0.65 -1.52
CA LEU A 33 2.86 0.19 -1.05
C LEU A 33 2.21 1.28 -0.19
N PHE A 34 1.25 2.00 -0.75
CA PHE A 34 0.54 3.04 -0.02
C PHE A 34 -0.79 2.52 0.54
N ASN A 35 -1.29 3.17 1.59
CA ASN A 35 -2.55 2.80 2.20
C ASN A 35 -3.68 3.36 1.33
N ASP A 36 -4.47 2.49 0.74
CA ASP A 36 -5.62 2.89 -0.06
C ASP A 36 -6.94 2.66 0.68
N ASN A 37 -8.00 3.15 0.06
CA ASN A 37 -9.37 2.74 0.34
C ASN A 37 -9.81 1.70 -0.68
N GLU A 38 -10.70 0.83 -0.23
CA GLU A 38 -11.22 -0.29 -1.02
C GLU A 38 -11.86 0.14 -2.35
N GLY A 39 -12.66 1.21 -2.33
CA GLY A 39 -13.35 1.70 -3.53
C GLY A 39 -12.39 2.14 -4.63
N GLU A 40 -11.38 2.95 -4.30
CA GLU A 40 -10.35 3.39 -5.27
C GLU A 40 -9.46 2.23 -5.72
N PHE A 41 -9.15 1.29 -4.83
CA PHE A 41 -8.40 0.08 -5.18
C PHE A 41 -9.15 -0.74 -6.24
N TYR A 42 -10.42 -1.08 -6.01
CA TYR A 42 -11.18 -1.86 -6.99
C TYR A 42 -11.53 -1.05 -8.23
N ALA A 43 -11.73 0.26 -8.13
CA ALA A 43 -11.84 1.11 -9.31
C ALA A 43 -10.58 0.98 -10.17
N HIS A 44 -9.38 0.98 -9.57
CA HIS A 44 -8.12 0.79 -10.28
C HIS A 44 -8.00 -0.61 -10.89
N VAL A 45 -8.19 -1.67 -10.10
CA VAL A 45 -8.07 -3.07 -10.56
C VAL A 45 -9.04 -3.39 -11.69
N ASN A 46 -10.26 -2.83 -11.64
CA ASN A 46 -11.30 -3.08 -12.65
C ASN A 46 -11.24 -2.13 -13.85
N GLY A 47 -10.26 -1.23 -13.94
CA GLY A 47 -10.12 -0.30 -15.06
C GLY A 47 -11.18 0.81 -15.12
N GLY A 48 -11.70 1.25 -13.97
CA GLY A 48 -12.70 2.32 -13.85
C GLY A 48 -12.16 3.74 -14.12
N THR A 49 -13.00 4.74 -13.87
CA THR A 49 -12.61 6.18 -13.91
C THR A 49 -12.30 6.66 -12.49
N HIS A 50 -11.35 7.60 -12.32
CA HIS A 50 -10.82 8.15 -11.03
C HIS A 50 -9.68 7.38 -10.34
N THR A 51 -9.15 6.35 -10.99
CA THR A 51 -8.24 5.32 -10.44
C THR A 51 -6.85 5.77 -9.97
N CYS A 52 -6.49 7.04 -10.17
CA CYS A 52 -5.11 7.53 -10.02
C CYS A 52 -5.03 8.88 -9.30
N ALA A 53 -6.15 9.43 -8.82
CA ALA A 53 -6.14 10.72 -8.15
C ALA A 53 -5.31 10.64 -6.86
N ALA A 54 -4.51 11.67 -6.57
CA ALA A 54 -3.71 11.71 -5.35
C ALA A 54 -4.63 11.67 -4.11
N GLY A 55 -4.32 10.77 -3.17
CA GLY A 55 -4.96 10.71 -1.86
C GLY A 55 -4.22 11.54 -0.81
N GLY A 56 -4.66 11.42 0.44
CA GLY A 56 -3.98 12.04 1.58
C GLY A 56 -2.85 11.17 2.15
N GLY A 57 -1.86 11.80 2.79
CA GLY A 57 -0.73 11.10 3.40
C GLY A 57 0.07 10.31 2.35
N ASN A 58 0.38 9.04 2.65
CA ASN A 58 1.13 8.20 1.72
C ASN A 58 0.36 7.88 0.42
N ALA A 59 -0.96 8.04 0.37
CA ALA A 59 -1.74 7.87 -0.86
C ALA A 59 -1.54 9.03 -1.86
N ALA A 60 -0.76 10.05 -1.54
CA ALA A 60 -0.36 11.10 -2.48
C ALA A 60 0.34 10.52 -3.73
N ILE A 61 1.02 9.38 -3.59
CA ILE A 61 1.66 8.66 -4.70
C ILE A 61 0.72 7.76 -5.50
N ARG A 62 -0.61 7.76 -5.24
CA ARG A 62 -1.57 6.94 -5.99
C ARG A 62 -1.43 7.12 -7.51
N ARG A 63 -1.13 8.33 -7.97
CA ARG A 63 -0.89 8.62 -9.40
C ARG A 63 0.20 7.77 -10.07
N TYR A 64 1.16 7.24 -9.31
CA TYR A 64 2.27 6.43 -9.82
C TYR A 64 1.87 4.96 -10.08
N GLN A 65 0.68 4.52 -9.66
CA GLN A 65 0.17 3.18 -9.98
C GLN A 65 -0.36 3.06 -11.41
N CYS A 66 -0.64 4.20 -12.06
CA CYS A 66 -1.23 4.25 -13.40
C CYS A 66 -0.24 4.62 -14.50
N GLN A 67 1.04 4.74 -14.17
CA GLN A 67 2.07 4.98 -15.19
C GLN A 67 2.25 3.72 -16.04
N PRO A 68 2.72 3.84 -17.30
CA PRO A 68 3.05 2.67 -18.13
C PRO A 68 4.02 1.69 -17.45
N SER A 69 4.79 2.21 -16.50
CA SER A 69 5.68 1.46 -15.64
C SER A 69 5.34 1.78 -14.18
N PRO A 70 4.36 1.09 -13.57
CA PRO A 70 3.92 1.40 -12.21
C PRO A 70 5.08 1.31 -11.22
N GLN A 71 5.11 2.26 -10.27
CA GLN A 71 6.08 2.29 -9.16
C GLN A 71 5.40 2.27 -7.80
N ALA A 72 4.07 2.38 -7.78
CA ALA A 72 3.26 2.38 -6.58
C ALA A 72 2.08 1.44 -6.76
N ILE A 73 1.58 0.89 -5.66
CA ILE A 73 0.31 0.16 -5.65
C ILE A 73 -0.37 0.29 -4.28
N GLY A 74 -1.69 0.37 -4.30
CA GLY A 74 -2.50 0.53 -3.10
C GLY A 74 -2.77 -0.79 -2.37
N ILE A 75 -2.64 -0.77 -1.04
CA ILE A 75 -3.20 -1.80 -0.15
C ILE A 75 -4.42 -1.19 0.55
N PRO A 76 -5.64 -1.72 0.35
CA PRO A 76 -6.81 -1.30 1.09
C PRO A 76 -6.60 -1.46 2.60
N THR A 77 -6.88 -0.39 3.36
CA THR A 77 -6.82 -0.40 4.82
C THR A 77 -8.17 -0.05 5.46
N GLY A 78 -9.18 0.20 4.64
CA GLY A 78 -10.55 0.52 5.02
C GLY A 78 -11.40 0.88 3.80
N THR A 79 -12.68 1.13 4.05
CA THR A 79 -13.65 1.59 3.03
C THR A 79 -14.40 2.83 3.51
N TYR A 80 -14.95 3.60 2.58
CA TYR A 80 -15.93 4.65 2.88
C TYR A 80 -17.37 4.14 2.83
N ASP A 81 -17.60 2.91 2.42
CA ASP A 81 -18.92 2.29 2.46
C ASP A 81 -19.42 2.19 3.89
N SER A 82 -20.75 2.17 4.04
CA SER A 82 -21.40 1.97 5.34
C SER A 82 -21.18 0.54 5.83
N GLY A 83 -20.88 0.37 7.11
CA GLY A 83 -20.74 -0.94 7.72
C GLY A 83 -19.70 -0.94 8.84
N ILE A 84 -19.36 -2.13 9.33
CA ILE A 84 -18.41 -2.30 10.44
C ILE A 84 -16.99 -1.84 10.08
N HIS A 85 -16.67 -1.74 8.79
CA HIS A 85 -15.36 -1.32 8.26
C HIS A 85 -15.31 0.14 7.78
N HIS A 86 -16.36 0.91 8.04
CA HIS A 86 -16.42 2.31 7.64
C HIS A 86 -15.26 3.09 8.29
N LYS A 87 -14.43 3.72 7.45
CA LYS A 87 -13.20 4.43 7.84
C LYS A 87 -12.14 3.57 8.52
N GLY A 88 -12.05 2.29 8.17
CA GLY A 88 -10.96 1.40 8.58
C GLY A 88 -11.43 -0.02 8.81
N TYR A 89 -10.70 -1.01 8.29
CA TYR A 89 -11.03 -2.41 8.56
C TYR A 89 -10.96 -2.72 10.04
N SER A 90 -12.06 -3.24 10.58
CA SER A 90 -12.25 -3.47 12.02
C SER A 90 -11.79 -4.87 12.46
N CYS A 91 -11.76 -5.83 11.54
CA CYS A 91 -11.37 -7.22 11.78
C CYS A 91 -11.01 -7.91 10.45
N LEU A 92 -10.42 -9.11 10.55
CA LEU A 92 -10.13 -9.99 9.40
C LEU A 92 -11.31 -10.94 9.16
N ASP A 93 -12.43 -10.41 8.68
CA ASP A 93 -13.52 -11.26 8.21
C ASP A 93 -13.30 -11.71 6.76
N GLU A 94 -14.22 -12.52 6.23
CA GLU A 94 -14.12 -13.07 4.87
C GLU A 94 -13.99 -11.98 3.80
N HIS A 95 -14.68 -10.85 3.99
CA HIS A 95 -14.61 -9.70 3.09
C HIS A 95 -13.21 -9.10 3.09
N VAL A 96 -12.70 -8.68 4.26
CA VAL A 96 -11.37 -8.06 4.38
C VAL A 96 -10.28 -9.01 3.89
N MET A 97 -10.37 -10.29 4.24
CA MET A 97 -9.43 -11.30 3.77
C MET A 97 -9.41 -11.41 2.24
N LYS A 98 -10.58 -11.36 1.58
CA LYS A 98 -10.66 -11.37 0.11
C LYS A 98 -10.04 -10.13 -0.50
N VAL A 99 -10.33 -8.94 0.04
CA VAL A 99 -9.75 -7.68 -0.46
C VAL A 99 -8.23 -7.67 -0.34
N LEU A 100 -7.70 -8.10 0.81
CA LEU A 100 -6.26 -8.16 1.01
C LEU A 100 -5.61 -9.21 0.10
N ALA A 101 -6.23 -10.38 -0.09
CA ALA A 101 -5.74 -11.37 -1.05
C ALA A 101 -5.65 -10.81 -2.47
N ASP A 102 -6.65 -10.04 -2.92
CA ASP A 102 -6.63 -9.37 -4.22
C ASP A 102 -5.51 -8.34 -4.31
N ALA A 103 -5.29 -7.54 -3.27
CA ALA A 103 -4.20 -6.57 -3.23
C ALA A 103 -2.82 -7.24 -3.34
N PHE A 104 -2.60 -8.33 -2.57
CA PHE A 104 -1.35 -9.07 -2.65
C PHE A 104 -1.16 -9.77 -3.99
N GLN A 105 -2.22 -10.25 -4.64
CA GLN A 105 -2.10 -10.77 -6.01
C GLN A 105 -1.57 -9.71 -7.00
N GLN A 106 -2.00 -8.46 -6.87
CA GLN A 106 -1.48 -7.38 -7.71
C GLN A 106 -0.02 -7.04 -7.38
N ILE A 107 0.35 -7.02 -6.10
CA ILE A 107 1.74 -6.83 -5.66
C ILE A 107 2.64 -7.92 -6.23
N GLU A 108 2.24 -9.19 -6.11
CA GLU A 108 2.99 -10.33 -6.67
C GLU A 108 3.14 -10.23 -8.18
N SER A 109 2.09 -9.78 -8.88
CA SER A 109 2.13 -9.58 -10.34
C SER A 109 3.18 -8.53 -10.74
N LEU A 110 3.30 -7.45 -9.97
CA LEU A 110 4.33 -6.42 -10.18
C LEU A 110 5.74 -6.93 -9.85
N LEU A 111 5.90 -7.64 -8.73
CA LEU A 111 7.20 -8.22 -8.34
C LEU A 111 7.69 -9.28 -9.34
N ALA A 112 6.79 -10.09 -9.89
CA ALA A 112 7.08 -11.10 -10.90
C ALA A 112 7.68 -10.54 -12.20
N THR A 113 7.54 -9.23 -12.45
CA THR A 113 8.21 -8.56 -13.58
C THR A 113 9.73 -8.51 -13.45
N GLY A 114 10.28 -8.75 -12.25
CA GLY A 114 11.72 -8.69 -11.96
C GLY A 114 12.29 -7.27 -11.94
N ARG A 115 11.46 -6.23 -12.07
CA ARG A 115 11.89 -4.82 -12.10
C ARG A 115 12.25 -4.26 -10.72
N PHE A 116 11.74 -4.87 -9.66
CA PHE A 116 11.88 -4.35 -8.31
C PHE A 116 12.92 -5.13 -7.52
N THR A 117 13.72 -4.41 -6.75
CA THR A 117 14.72 -4.96 -5.83
C THR A 117 14.34 -4.68 -4.37
N SER A 118 13.40 -3.77 -4.16
CA SER A 118 12.91 -3.39 -2.84
C SER A 118 11.43 -3.06 -2.86
N LEU A 119 10.83 -3.06 -1.68
CA LEU A 119 9.46 -2.68 -1.44
C LEU A 119 9.40 -1.78 -0.22
N ALA A 120 8.72 -0.64 -0.33
CA ALA A 120 8.55 0.31 0.77
C ALA A 120 7.09 0.38 1.20
N PHE A 121 6.84 0.33 2.50
CA PHE A 121 5.52 0.56 3.08
C PHE A 121 5.63 1.54 4.25
N SER A 122 4.52 2.21 4.60
CA SER A 122 4.53 3.16 5.71
C SER A 122 4.65 2.42 7.05
N TRP A 123 5.68 2.74 7.82
CA TRP A 123 5.98 2.12 9.10
C TRP A 123 5.66 3.04 10.28
N ASN A 124 5.16 2.44 11.35
CA ASN A 124 5.01 3.07 12.66
C ASN A 124 5.50 2.07 13.73
N ASP A 125 6.29 2.53 14.71
CA ASP A 125 6.90 1.61 15.69
C ASP A 125 5.89 0.97 16.66
N GLU A 126 4.75 1.63 16.89
CA GLU A 126 3.70 1.15 17.80
C GLU A 126 2.72 0.23 17.07
N THR A 127 2.24 0.64 15.90
CA THR A 127 1.18 -0.07 15.16
C THR A 127 1.71 -0.94 14.02
N LYS A 128 3.03 -0.93 13.76
CA LYS A 128 3.75 -1.55 12.64
C LYS A 128 3.40 -1.00 11.25
N LEU A 129 2.12 -0.82 10.94
CA LEU A 129 1.68 -0.12 9.74
C LEU A 129 1.34 1.33 10.08
N GLY A 130 1.96 2.29 9.41
CA GLY A 130 1.63 3.71 9.55
C GLY A 130 0.29 4.03 8.90
N GLY A 131 -0.49 4.95 9.49
CA GLY A 131 -1.77 5.38 8.93
C GLY A 131 -2.53 6.31 9.87
N TYR A 132 -3.16 7.34 9.33
CA TYR A 132 -3.89 8.37 10.09
C TYR A 132 -5.38 8.47 9.70
N ILE A 133 -5.69 8.39 8.41
CA ILE A 133 -7.04 8.61 7.89
C ILE A 133 -7.98 7.48 8.29
N PHE A 134 -7.55 6.23 8.11
CA PHE A 134 -8.32 5.06 8.50
C PHE A 134 -7.87 4.50 9.85
N LYS A 135 -8.87 4.15 10.67
CA LYS A 135 -8.72 3.51 11.97
C LYS A 135 -8.69 1.99 11.81
N THR A 136 -7.76 1.49 11.01
CA THR A 136 -7.55 0.05 10.79
C THR A 136 -7.16 -0.63 12.09
N ALA A 137 -7.86 -1.71 12.45
CA ALA A 137 -7.62 -2.48 13.66
C ALA A 137 -6.24 -3.17 13.63
N GLN A 138 -5.63 -3.32 14.81
CA GLN A 138 -4.28 -3.87 14.93
C GLN A 138 -4.12 -5.27 14.30
N PRO A 139 -5.05 -6.23 14.48
CA PRO A 139 -4.93 -7.54 13.83
C PRO A 139 -4.86 -7.45 12.29
N VAL A 140 -5.56 -6.48 11.69
CA VAL A 140 -5.51 -6.26 10.23
C VAL A 140 -4.17 -5.66 9.82
N ARG A 141 -3.64 -4.70 10.60
CA ARG A 141 -2.31 -4.12 10.36
C ARG A 141 -1.22 -5.18 10.43
N ASP A 142 -1.25 -6.01 11.48
CA ASP A 142 -0.30 -7.10 11.67
C ASP A 142 -0.34 -8.05 10.48
N TYR A 143 -1.54 -8.48 10.06
CA TYR A 143 -1.70 -9.35 8.90
C TYR A 143 -1.15 -8.73 7.61
N ILE A 144 -1.44 -7.46 7.32
CA ILE A 144 -0.89 -6.77 6.14
C ILE A 144 0.64 -6.76 6.18
N VAL A 145 1.23 -6.43 7.34
CA VAL A 145 2.69 -6.38 7.49
C VAL A 145 3.30 -7.76 7.31
N ASP A 146 2.73 -8.79 7.91
CA ASP A 146 3.19 -10.17 7.77
C ASP A 146 3.14 -10.63 6.30
N GLN A 147 2.06 -10.32 5.58
CA GLN A 147 1.95 -10.62 4.15
C GLN A 147 2.99 -9.84 3.32
N ILE A 148 3.30 -8.58 3.64
CA ILE A 148 4.39 -7.84 2.97
C ILE A 148 5.72 -8.57 3.11
N PHE A 149 6.06 -9.03 4.31
CA PHE A 149 7.31 -9.78 4.54
C PHE A 149 7.32 -11.12 3.81
N LEU A 150 6.24 -11.90 3.90
CA LEU A 150 6.11 -13.19 3.22
C LEU A 150 6.20 -13.04 1.69
N THR A 151 5.53 -12.04 1.13
CA THR A 151 5.61 -11.73 -0.30
C THR A 151 7.02 -11.30 -0.69
N ALA A 152 7.70 -10.48 0.11
CA ALA A 152 9.07 -10.06 -0.20
C ALA A 152 10.10 -11.21 -0.11
N GLU A 153 9.90 -12.19 0.78
CA GLU A 153 10.75 -13.39 0.88
C GLU A 153 10.57 -14.33 -0.32
N LYS A 154 9.36 -14.38 -0.89
CA LYS A 154 9.02 -15.23 -2.04
C LYS A 154 9.71 -14.82 -3.35
N PHE A 155 10.04 -13.54 -3.52
CA PHE A 155 10.64 -12.95 -4.74
C PHE A 155 12.06 -12.48 -4.49
#